data_AF-A0A916PEP2-F1
#
_entry.id   AF-A0A916PEP2-F1
#
_cell.length_a   1.000
_cell.length_b   1.000
_cell.length_c   1.000
_cell.angle_alpha   90.00
_cell.angle_beta   90.00
_cell.angle_gamma   90.00
#
_symmetry.space_group_name_H-M   'P 1'
#
loop_
_entity.id
_entity.type
_entity.pdbx_description
1 polymer ?
#
loop_
_entity_poly.entity_id
_entity_poly.type
_entity_poly.pdbx_seq_one_letter_code
_entity_poly.pdbx_strand_id
1 'polypeptide(L)' 'VKFLRDNCPCATCSAERDEKANIKLPISGQYEIKEINLVGNYAIQITWGDGHNTGIYSFDYLRELKEE' A
#
# COMPACT_ATOMS: atom_id res chain seq x y z
N VAL A 1 2.18 -9.44 3.17
CA VAL A 1 1.20 -8.39 3.53
C VAL A 1 1.89 -7.15 4.09
N LYS A 2 2.72 -7.26 5.14
CA LYS A 2 3.53 -6.14 5.68
C LYS A 2 4.26 -5.35 4.57
N PHE A 3 5.03 -6.07 3.74
CA PHE A 3 5.75 -5.50 2.62
C PHE A 3 4.88 -4.72 1.60
N LEU A 4 3.64 -5.15 1.33
CA LEU A 4 2.72 -4.43 0.45
C LEU A 4 2.19 -3.14 1.07
N ARG A 5 1.99 -3.13 2.39
CA ARG A 5 1.56 -1.94 3.14
C ARG A 5 2.68 -0.90 3.21
N ASP A 6 3.90 -1.36 3.49
CA ASP A 6 5.09 -0.53 3.58
C ASP A 6 5.39 0.14 2.22
N ASN A 7 5.14 -0.58 1.12
CA ASN A 7 5.25 -0.09 -0.25
C ASN A 7 3.92 0.38 -0.87
N CYS A 8 2.98 0.88 -0.06
CA CYS A 8 1.70 1.37 -0.57
C CYS A 8 1.90 2.58 -1.52
N PRO A 9 1.42 2.54 -2.78
CA PRO A 9 1.68 3.58 -3.78
C PRO A 9 0.76 4.81 -3.68
N CYS A 10 -0.03 4.94 -2.62
CA CYS A 10 -0.90 6.11 -2.47
C CYS A 10 -0.08 7.40 -2.23
N ALA A 11 -0.60 8.54 -2.67
CA ALA A 11 0.09 9.83 -2.57
C ALA A 11 0.56 10.16 -1.15
N THR A 12 -0.26 9.84 -0.14
CA THR A 12 0.11 10.03 1.28
C THR A 12 1.33 9.19 1.67
N CYS A 13 1.32 7.88 1.39
CA CYS A 13 2.45 7.02 1.75
C CYS A 13 3.69 7.29 0.90
N SER A 14 3.53 7.70 -0.36
CA SER A 14 4.66 8.11 -1.21
C SER A 14 5.32 9.37 -0.70
N ALA A 15 4.55 10.42 -0.39
CA ALA A 15 5.08 11.65 0.19
C ALA A 15 5.80 11.40 1.52
N GLU A 16 5.26 10.55 2.38
CA GLU A 16 5.87 10.18 3.66
C GLU A 16 7.18 9.41 3.50
N ARG A 17 7.30 8.55 2.48
CA ARG A 17 8.55 7.84 2.15
C ARG A 17 9.61 8.80 1.63
N ASP A 18 9.23 9.75 0.78
CA ASP A 18 10.15 10.73 0.19
C ASP A 18 10.72 11.70 1.24
N GLU A 19 9.89 12.12 2.21
CA GLU A 19 10.32 13.03 3.28
C GLU A 19 11.19 12.36 4.36
N LYS A 20 11.51 11.06 4.25
CA LYS A 20 12.17 10.25 5.31
C LYS A 20 11.49 10.48 6.68
N ALA A 21 10.17 10.69 6.67
CA ALA A 21 9.47 11.20 7.83
C ALA A 21 9.29 10.10 8.88
N ASN A 22 10.04 10.27 9.97
CA ASN A 22 9.75 9.92 11.37
C ASN A 22 8.99 8.61 11.66
N ILE A 23 9.62 7.79 12.50
CA ILE A 23 9.09 6.61 13.19
C ILE A 23 7.57 6.69 13.38
N LYS A 24 6.82 6.07 12.46
CA LYS A 24 5.38 5.90 12.63
C LYS A 24 5.15 4.86 13.69
N LEU A 25 4.53 5.27 14.80
CA LEU A 25 3.98 4.33 15.77
C LEU A 25 3.07 3.35 15.01
N PRO A 26 3.19 2.03 15.26
CA PRO A 26 2.36 1.05 14.58
C PRO A 26 0.89 1.35 14.86
N ILE A 27 0.16 1.73 13.81
CA ILE A 27 -1.29 1.91 13.87
C ILE A 27 -1.88 0.50 13.96
N SER A 28 -2.73 0.27 14.96
CA SER A 28 -3.41 -1.01 15.13
C SER A 28 -4.18 -1.36 13.84
N GLY A 29 -3.96 -2.57 13.31
CA GLY A 29 -4.62 -3.01 12.08
C GLY A 29 -3.99 -2.53 10.77
N GLN A 30 -2.85 -1.83 10.78
CA GLN A 30 -2.24 -1.31 9.53
C GLN A 30 -1.87 -2.38 8.50
N TYR A 31 -1.60 -3.61 8.93
CA TYR A 31 -1.30 -4.73 8.05
C TYR A 31 -2.50 -5.63 7.78
N GLU A 32 -3.68 -5.28 8.30
CA GLU A 32 -4.90 -6.02 8.04
C GLU A 32 -5.46 -5.61 6.68
N ILE A 33 -5.81 -6.59 5.84
CA ILE A 33 -6.52 -6.35 4.59
C ILE A 33 -8.02 -6.47 4.89
N LYS A 34 -8.77 -5.39 4.70
CA LYS A 34 -10.22 -5.38 4.82
C LYS A 34 -10.90 -5.79 3.52
N GLU A 35 -10.34 -5.36 2.39
CA GLU A 35 -10.93 -5.57 1.08
C GLU A 35 -9.88 -5.50 -0.02
N ILE A 36 -10.09 -6.24 -1.10
CA ILE A 36 -9.30 -6.15 -2.33
C ILE A 36 -10.27 -6.03 -3.49
N ASN A 37 -10.14 -4.95 -4.27
CA ASN A 37 -10.95 -4.69 -5.45
C ASN A 37 -10.08 -4.70 -6.70
N LEU A 38 -10.59 -5.31 -7.77
CA LEU A 38 -9.96 -5.21 -9.09
C LEU A 38 -10.22 -3.82 -9.67
N VAL A 39 -9.17 -3.17 -10.15
CA VAL A 39 -9.24 -1.89 -10.86
C VAL A 39 -9.01 -2.17 -12.34
N GLY A 40 -10.11 -2.29 -13.08
CA GLY A 40 -10.09 -2.73 -14.46
C GLY A 40 -9.38 -4.08 -14.62
N ASN A 41 -8.48 -4.19 -15.60
CA ASN A 41 -7.69 -5.39 -15.89
C ASN A 41 -6.19 -5.20 -15.66
N TYR A 42 -5.77 -4.17 -14.92
CA TYR A 42 -4.35 -3.80 -14.80
C TYR A 42 -3.84 -3.59 -13.37
N ALA A 43 -4.73 -3.56 -12.38
CA ALA A 43 -4.36 -3.26 -11.00
C ALA A 43 -5.34 -3.85 -9.98
N ILE A 44 -4.91 -3.84 -8.71
CA ILE A 44 -5.77 -4.05 -7.54
C ILE A 44 -5.73 -2.82 -6.63
N GLN A 45 -6.83 -2.53 -5.99
CA GLN A 45 -6.93 -1.58 -4.88
C GLN A 45 -7.08 -2.38 -3.58
N ILE A 46 -6.31 -2.02 -2.56
CA ILE A 46 -6.36 -2.67 -1.25
C ILE A 46 -6.89 -1.66 -0.22
N THR A 47 -7.92 -2.06 0.51
CA THR A 47 -8.40 -1.36 1.71
C THR A 47 -7.71 -1.96 2.93
N TRP A 48 -6.93 -1.14 3.62
CA TRP A 48 -6.17 -1.49 4.82
C TRP A 48 -6.97 -1.21 6.10
N GLY A 49 -6.71 -1.97 7.15
CA GLY A 49 -7.37 -1.83 8.45
C GLY A 49 -7.08 -0.52 9.19
N ASP A 50 -6.03 0.21 8.79
CA ASP A 50 -5.73 1.56 9.26
C ASP A 50 -6.49 2.67 8.50
N GLY A 51 -7.38 2.30 7.57
CA GLY A 51 -8.20 3.21 6.78
C GLY A 51 -7.61 3.61 5.43
N HIS A 52 -6.41 3.16 5.05
CA HIS A 52 -5.87 3.46 3.72
C HIS A 52 -6.60 2.66 2.64
N ASN A 53 -7.18 3.35 1.66
CA ASN A 53 -7.95 2.72 0.59
C ASN A 53 -7.70 3.34 -0.79
N THR A 54 -6.76 4.28 -0.92
CA THR A 54 -6.48 5.00 -2.18
C THR A 54 -5.27 4.47 -2.93
N GLY A 55 -4.60 3.44 -2.41
CA GLY A 55 -3.44 2.81 -3.07
C GLY A 55 -3.88 1.87 -4.19
N ILE A 56 -3.50 2.18 -5.43
CA ILE A 56 -3.70 1.33 -6.61
C ILE A 56 -2.38 0.63 -6.93
N TYR A 57 -2.37 -0.68 -6.77
CA TYR A 57 -1.24 -1.55 -7.04
C TYR A 57 -1.39 -2.10 -8.46
N SER A 58 -0.68 -1.51 -9.43
CA SER A 58 -0.64 -2.08 -10.78
C SER A 58 0.03 -3.46 -10.75
N PHE A 59 -0.37 -4.35 -11.66
CA PHE A 59 0.26 -5.66 -11.76
C PHE A 59 1.73 -5.56 -12.13
N ASP A 60 2.12 -4.52 -12.88
CA ASP A 60 3.52 -4.20 -13.15
C ASP A 60 4.27 -3.84 -11.86
N TYR A 61 3.74 -2.91 -11.06
CA TYR A 61 4.35 -2.52 -9.79
C TYR A 61 4.45 -3.68 -8.80
N LEU A 62 3.42 -4.54 -8.74
CA LEU A 62 3.46 -5.75 -7.91
C LEU A 62 4.54 -6.75 -8.37
N ARG A 63 4.84 -6.80 -9.67
CA ARG A 63 5.94 -7.62 -10.20
C ARG A 63 7.29 -7.01 -9.84
N GLU A 64 7.46 -5.70 -10.02
CA GLU A 64 8.68 -4.98 -9.63
C GLU A 64 8.99 -5.18 -8.15
N LEU A 65 7.97 -5.02 -7.29
CA LEU A 65 8.09 -5.25 -5.85
C LEU A 65 8.49 -6.68 -5.46
N LYS A 66 8.26 -7.68 -6.32
CA LYS A 66 8.64 -9.08 -6.04
C LYS A 66 10.12 -9.34 -6.35
N GLU A 67 10.73 -8.53 -7.20
CA GLU A 67 12.10 -8.71 -7.68
C GLU A 67 13.16 -8.07 -6.75
N GLU A 68 12.73 -7.35 -5.71
CA GLU A 68 13.54 -6.83 -4.59
C GLU A 68 13.47 -7.71 -3.34
#